data_AF-A0A961DI37-F1
#
_entry.id   AF-A0A961DI37-F1
#
_cell.length_a   1.000
_cell.length_b   1.000
_cell.length_c   1.000
_cell.angle_alpha   90.00
_cell.angle_beta   90.00
_cell.angle_gamma   90.00
#
_symmetry.space_group_name_H-M   'P 1'
#
loop_
_entity.id
_entity.type
_entity.pdbx_description
1 polymer ?
#
loop_
_entity_poly.entity_id
_entity_poly.type
_entity_poly.pdbx_seq_one_letter_code
_entity_poly.pdbx_strand_id
1 'polypeptide(L)'
;MTASASEATDDFRRIVESAKRLGVELDEDSARQWMNSITQESASGDVVVDTASGAFGHRVAMLDFSPSDLERFRRIGTIVEVTRPAPQVESALAISGSAAQSKIQSFPGDCDYFQRLNIKAPTRDEACAIMARLMREKVIEFHRGDAYQFLEAKLGSYPFDGTHAGSPVRKGSPISWTYDEIVERQLEVEGPDGPAILRWDEVALDPGWCKLDWV
;
A
#
# COMPACT_ATOMS: atom_id res chain seq x y z
N MET A 1 17.58 -21.42 20.45
CA MET A 1 18.73 -21.09 21.32
C MET A 1 18.42 -19.72 21.91
N THR A 2 18.18 -19.63 23.22
CA THR A 2 17.90 -18.37 23.92
C THR A 2 19.21 -17.60 24.09
N ALA A 3 19.32 -16.42 23.50
CA ALA A 3 20.45 -15.52 23.70
C ALA A 3 20.55 -15.13 25.18
N SER A 4 21.78 -15.03 25.69
CA SER A 4 22.01 -14.63 27.08
C SER A 4 21.65 -13.15 27.27
N ALA A 5 21.20 -12.75 28.46
CA ALA A 5 20.84 -11.35 28.75
C ALA A 5 21.98 -10.35 28.45
N SER A 6 23.25 -10.78 28.51
CA SER A 6 24.39 -9.95 28.13
C SER A 6 24.49 -9.68 26.63
N GLU A 7 24.13 -10.64 25.77
CA GLU A 7 24.19 -10.48 24.31
C GLU A 7 23.11 -9.52 23.81
N ALA A 8 21.88 -9.60 24.34
CA ALA A 8 20.79 -8.68 23.99
C ALA A 8 21.11 -7.22 24.37
N THR A 9 21.83 -7.03 25.48
CA THR A 9 22.25 -5.70 25.94
C THR A 9 23.34 -5.11 25.03
N ASP A 10 24.22 -5.96 24.49
CA ASP A 10 25.29 -5.55 23.58
C ASP A 10 24.76 -5.23 22.17
N ASP A 11 23.76 -5.96 21.68
CA ASP A 11 23.11 -5.68 20.40
C ASP A 11 22.33 -4.35 20.44
N PHE A 12 21.63 -4.04 21.54
CA PHE A 12 20.97 -2.73 21.72
C PHE A 12 21.97 -1.58 21.60
N ARG A 13 23.12 -1.72 22.25
CA ARG A 13 24.17 -0.69 22.24
C ARG A 13 24.69 -0.44 20.83
N ARG A 14 24.89 -1.49 20.02
CA ARG A 14 25.29 -1.36 18.61
C ARG A 14 24.24 -0.66 17.74
N ILE A 15 22.95 -0.89 18.01
CA ILE A 15 21.85 -0.21 17.30
C ILE A 15 21.87 1.29 17.61
N VAL A 16 21.96 1.65 18.89
CA VAL A 16 22.02 3.07 19.33
C VAL A 16 23.24 3.78 18.75
N GLU A 17 24.42 3.15 18.78
CA GLU A 17 25.64 3.71 18.18
C GLU A 17 25.51 3.89 16.66
N SER A 18 24.85 2.95 15.98
CA SER A 18 24.60 3.03 14.54
C SER A 18 23.62 4.14 14.18
N ALA A 19 22.52 4.29 14.93
CA ALA A 19 21.55 5.36 14.75
C ALA A 19 22.20 6.74 14.93
N LYS A 20 23.00 6.91 15.99
CA LYS A 20 23.79 8.14 16.24
C LYS A 20 24.77 8.44 15.11
N ARG A 21 25.50 7.43 14.62
CA ARG A 21 26.43 7.60 13.49
C ARG A 21 25.73 8.03 12.20
N LEU A 22 24.51 7.53 11.98
CA LEU A 22 23.72 7.81 10.78
C LEU A 22 22.84 9.06 10.91
N GLY A 23 22.82 9.72 12.07
CA GLY A 23 21.96 10.87 12.32
C GLY A 23 20.47 10.54 12.38
N VAL A 24 20.13 9.28 12.69
CA VAL A 24 18.75 8.82 12.85
C VAL A 24 18.32 9.05 14.29
N GLU A 25 17.19 9.73 14.48
CA GLU A 25 16.59 9.94 15.80
C GLU A 25 15.92 8.64 16.28
N LEU A 26 16.25 8.21 17.50
CA LEU A 26 15.76 6.95 18.08
C LEU A 26 15.29 7.22 19.51
N ASP A 27 14.05 6.81 19.82
CA ASP A 27 13.57 6.72 21.20
C ASP A 27 14.17 5.46 21.85
N GLU A 28 15.22 5.66 22.65
CA GLU A 28 15.96 4.56 23.29
C GLU A 28 15.07 3.74 24.25
N ASP A 29 14.08 4.34 24.91
CA ASP A 29 13.20 3.65 25.86
C ASP A 29 12.18 2.78 25.11
N SER A 30 11.54 3.33 24.08
CA SER A 30 10.61 2.60 23.21
C SER A 30 11.31 1.45 22.48
N ALA A 31 12.53 1.67 21.98
CA ALA A 31 13.33 0.65 21.30
C ALA A 31 13.75 -0.49 22.25
N ARG A 32 14.10 -0.16 23.49
CA ARG A 32 14.47 -1.17 24.50
C ARG A 32 13.26 -2.02 24.89
N GLN A 33 12.09 -1.41 25.06
CA GLN A 33 10.86 -2.13 25.34
C GLN A 33 10.49 -3.09 24.21
N TRP A 34 10.62 -2.64 22.95
CA TRP A 34 10.39 -3.47 21.76
C TRP A 34 11.32 -4.69 21.67
N MET A 35 12.63 -4.51 21.89
CA MET A 35 13.60 -5.62 21.89
C MET A 35 13.35 -6.65 23.01
N ASN A 36 12.97 -6.16 24.20
CA ASN A 36 12.62 -7.05 25.31
C ASN A 36 11.37 -7.89 25.00
N SER A 37 10.38 -7.32 24.31
CA SER A 37 9.19 -8.05 23.85
C SER A 37 9.55 -9.13 22.83
N ILE A 38 10.41 -8.84 21.84
CA ILE A 38 10.86 -9.83 20.84
C ILE A 38 11.61 -11.01 21.46
N THR A 39 12.47 -10.71 22.44
CA THR A 39 13.33 -11.74 23.07
C THR A 39 12.51 -12.70 23.94
N GLN A 40 11.40 -12.23 24.51
CA GLN A 40 10.49 -13.09 25.28
C GLN A 40 9.61 -13.99 24.40
N GLU A 41 9.49 -13.69 23.09
CA GLU A 41 8.43 -14.26 22.23
C GLU A 41 8.93 -15.13 21.08
N SER A 42 10.21 -15.49 21.05
CA SER A 42 10.80 -16.34 19.99
C SER A 42 10.22 -17.77 19.91
N ALA A 43 9.10 -18.07 20.59
CA ALA A 43 8.46 -19.37 20.69
C ALA A 43 7.03 -19.48 20.11
N SER A 44 6.32 -18.40 19.76
CA SER A 44 4.99 -18.50 19.12
C SER A 44 4.68 -17.35 18.15
N GLY A 45 4.27 -17.69 16.93
CA GLY A 45 3.81 -16.75 15.90
C GLY A 45 2.41 -16.21 16.16
N ASP A 46 2.22 -15.56 17.31
CA ASP A 46 0.90 -15.11 17.75
C ASP A 46 0.48 -13.83 17.02
N VAL A 47 -0.51 -13.99 16.13
CA VAL A 47 -1.32 -12.88 15.61
C VAL A 47 -2.17 -12.37 16.77
N VAL A 48 -2.05 -11.08 17.08
CA VAL A 48 -2.86 -10.40 18.08
C VAL A 48 -3.95 -9.62 17.38
N VAL A 49 -5.16 -9.68 17.94
CA VAL A 49 -6.29 -8.85 17.52
C VAL A 49 -6.47 -7.78 18.57
N ASP A 50 -6.34 -6.52 18.17
CA ASP A 50 -6.77 -5.39 18.99
C ASP A 50 -8.28 -5.26 18.88
N THR A 51 -9.02 -5.67 19.91
CA THR A 51 -10.49 -5.73 19.86
C THR A 51 -11.16 -4.35 19.88
N ALA A 52 -10.45 -3.31 20.31
CA ALA A 52 -10.96 -1.95 20.33
C ALA A 52 -11.00 -1.33 18.92
N SER A 53 -9.94 -1.51 18.14
CA SER A 53 -9.83 -1.01 16.78
C SER A 53 -10.24 -2.04 15.72
N GLY A 54 -10.23 -3.34 16.03
CA GLY A 54 -10.41 -4.42 15.07
C GLY A 54 -9.19 -4.68 14.18
N ALA A 55 -8.05 -4.02 14.45
CA ALA A 55 -6.79 -4.31 13.77
C ALA A 55 -6.21 -5.64 14.24
N PHE A 56 -5.54 -6.36 13.34
CA PHE A 56 -4.85 -7.59 13.69
C PHE A 56 -3.52 -7.68 12.95
N GLY A 57 -2.54 -8.31 13.59
CA GLY A 57 -1.21 -8.43 13.03
C GLY A 57 -0.29 -9.23 13.93
N HIS A 58 0.93 -9.46 13.47
CA HIS A 58 1.96 -10.05 14.31
C HIS A 58 2.19 -9.17 15.54
N ARG A 59 2.23 -9.76 16.75
CA ARG A 59 2.31 -8.99 18.01
C ARG A 59 3.41 -7.93 18.02
N VAL A 60 4.60 -8.29 17.54
CA VAL A 60 5.75 -7.36 17.46
C VAL A 60 5.43 -6.14 16.59
N ALA A 61 4.73 -6.32 15.46
CA ALA A 61 4.32 -5.21 14.63
C ALA A 61 3.22 -4.37 15.32
N MET A 62 2.31 -5.03 16.05
CA MET A 62 1.27 -4.33 16.80
C MET A 62 1.84 -3.47 17.95
N LEU A 63 2.99 -3.83 18.52
CA LEU A 63 3.67 -3.02 19.52
C LEU A 63 4.20 -1.69 18.97
N ASP A 64 4.36 -1.55 17.65
CA ASP A 64 4.88 -0.34 17.05
C ASP A 64 3.85 0.78 16.94
N PHE A 65 2.56 0.48 17.08
CA PHE A 65 1.49 1.46 16.89
C PHE A 65 0.89 1.94 18.20
N SER A 66 0.72 3.26 18.33
CA SER A 66 -0.17 3.82 19.35
C SER A 66 -1.65 3.67 18.93
N PRO A 67 -2.60 3.75 19.87
CA PRO A 67 -4.03 3.77 19.52
C PRO A 67 -4.40 4.87 18.52
N SER A 68 -3.79 6.05 18.62
CA SER A 68 -3.97 7.16 17.66
C SER A 68 -3.41 6.86 16.28
N ASP A 69 -2.30 6.12 16.19
CA ASP A 69 -1.76 5.68 14.89
C ASP A 69 -2.71 4.71 14.23
N LEU A 70 -3.19 3.71 14.97
CA LEU A 70 -4.18 2.74 14.45
C LEU A 70 -5.46 3.45 13.99
N GLU A 71 -5.95 4.42 14.75
CA GLU A 71 -7.14 5.20 14.36
C GLU A 71 -6.89 5.99 13.07
N ARG A 72 -5.72 6.66 12.96
CA ARG A 72 -5.31 7.38 11.75
C ARG A 72 -5.22 6.44 10.55
N PHE A 73 -4.52 5.32 10.66
CA PHE A 73 -4.38 4.35 9.57
C PHE A 73 -5.71 3.69 9.20
N ARG A 74 -6.63 3.52 10.14
CA ARG A 74 -7.99 3.06 9.80
C ARG A 74 -8.75 4.11 9.01
N ARG A 75 -8.67 5.39 9.38
CA ARG A 75 -9.28 6.47 8.58
C ARG A 75 -8.72 6.52 7.17
N ILE A 76 -7.38 6.45 7.01
CA ILE A 76 -6.74 6.37 5.68
C ILE A 76 -7.19 5.12 4.93
N GLY A 77 -7.26 3.97 5.61
CA GLY A 77 -7.80 2.72 5.07
C GLY A 77 -9.18 2.90 4.43
N THR A 78 -10.10 3.63 5.06
CA THR A 78 -11.42 3.87 4.46
C THR A 78 -11.38 4.60 3.11
N ILE A 79 -10.37 5.47 2.93
CA ILE A 79 -10.12 6.19 1.68
C ILE A 79 -9.55 5.22 0.64
N VAL A 80 -8.45 4.53 0.96
CA VAL A 80 -7.66 3.80 -0.04
C VAL A 80 -8.15 2.37 -0.32
N GLU A 81 -8.92 1.76 0.59
CA GLU A 81 -9.34 0.36 0.46
C GLU A 81 -10.35 0.19 -0.67
N VAL A 82 -9.96 -0.52 -1.74
CA VAL A 82 -10.85 -0.88 -2.84
C VAL A 82 -11.87 -1.91 -2.36
N THR A 83 -12.99 -1.44 -1.80
CA THR A 83 -14.08 -2.31 -1.38
C THR A 83 -15.40 -1.90 -2.01
N ARG A 84 -16.21 -2.92 -2.30
CA ARG A 84 -17.66 -2.86 -2.13
C ARG A 84 -18.14 -4.20 -1.60
N PRO A 85 -19.22 -4.24 -0.80
CA PRO A 85 -19.89 -5.49 -0.48
C PRO A 85 -20.47 -6.08 -1.78
N ALA A 86 -19.71 -6.98 -2.41
CA ALA A 86 -20.16 -7.83 -3.49
C ALA A 86 -19.91 -9.28 -3.05
N PRO A 87 -20.90 -10.19 -3.12
CA PRO A 87 -20.74 -11.58 -2.68
C PRO A 87 -19.55 -12.32 -3.33
N GLN A 88 -19.09 -11.81 -4.47
CA GLN A 88 -18.02 -12.37 -5.29
C GLN A 88 -16.64 -11.77 -5.04
N VAL A 89 -16.48 -10.78 -4.14
CA VAL A 89 -15.17 -10.14 -3.88
C VAL A 89 -14.88 -10.13 -2.39
N GLU A 90 -13.73 -10.69 -2.03
CA GLU A 90 -13.18 -10.65 -0.68
C GLU A 90 -11.92 -9.77 -0.70
N SER A 91 -11.77 -8.91 0.30
CA SER A 91 -10.67 -7.95 0.43
C SER A 91 -9.89 -8.20 1.71
N ALA A 92 -8.57 -8.04 1.65
CA ALA A 92 -7.72 -7.85 2.82
C ALA A 92 -6.74 -6.71 2.55
N LEU A 93 -6.84 -5.65 3.34
CA LEU A 93 -5.95 -4.49 3.32
C LEU A 93 -4.91 -4.61 4.44
N ALA A 94 -3.64 -4.42 4.10
CA ALA A 94 -2.53 -4.41 5.04
C ALA A 94 -1.72 -3.13 4.91
N ILE A 95 -1.29 -2.55 6.03
CA ILE A 95 -0.30 -1.46 6.05
C ILE A 95 1.06 -2.05 5.66
N SER A 96 1.83 -1.32 4.86
CA SER A 96 3.12 -1.74 4.32
C SER A 96 4.15 -0.60 4.40
N GLY A 97 5.40 -0.92 4.07
CA GLY A 97 6.45 0.07 3.88
C GLY A 97 6.89 0.77 5.17
N SER A 98 7.32 2.03 5.02
CA SER A 98 7.85 2.84 6.12
C SER A 98 6.78 3.12 7.20
N ALA A 99 5.52 3.24 6.80
CA ALA A 99 4.38 3.42 7.68
C ALA A 99 4.11 2.22 8.61
N ALA A 100 4.66 1.04 8.29
CA ALA A 100 4.58 -0.13 9.16
C ALA A 100 5.63 -0.15 10.29
N GLN A 101 6.45 0.90 10.43
CA GLN A 101 7.60 0.97 11.35
C GLN A 101 7.55 2.22 12.26
N SER A 102 6.38 2.56 12.79
CA SER A 102 6.11 3.83 13.50
C SER A 102 7.02 4.14 14.69
N LYS A 103 7.59 3.13 15.36
CA LYS A 103 8.58 3.33 16.45
C LYS A 103 10.02 3.58 15.97
N ILE A 104 10.35 3.20 14.75
CA ILE A 104 11.68 3.44 14.15
C ILE A 104 11.64 4.72 13.31
N GLN A 105 10.49 5.02 12.69
CA GLN A 105 10.30 6.21 11.86
C GLN A 105 9.00 6.93 12.27
N SER A 106 9.14 7.93 13.15
CA SER A 106 8.00 8.73 13.65
C SER A 106 7.32 9.56 12.56
N PHE A 107 8.04 9.87 11.47
CA PHE A 107 7.53 10.62 10.31
C PHE A 107 7.81 9.84 9.02
N PRO A 108 6.95 8.85 8.68
CA PRO A 108 7.07 8.13 7.42
C PRO A 108 6.86 9.09 6.24
N GLY A 109 7.66 8.94 5.19
CA GLY A 109 7.58 9.78 3.99
C GLY A 109 6.35 9.47 3.13
N ASP A 110 5.83 8.25 3.26
CA ASP A 110 4.69 7.69 2.56
C ASP A 110 3.85 6.80 3.47
N CYS A 111 2.61 6.52 3.07
CA CYS A 111 1.69 5.64 3.79
C CYS A 111 1.18 4.54 2.86
N ASP A 112 2.02 3.52 2.67
CA ASP A 112 1.70 2.43 1.75
C ASP A 112 0.71 1.44 2.34
N TYR A 113 -0.22 1.01 1.50
CA TYR A 113 -1.06 -0.15 1.74
C TYR A 113 -0.88 -1.18 0.64
N PHE A 114 -0.92 -2.45 1.04
CA PHE A 114 -1.05 -3.57 0.13
C PHE A 114 -2.44 -4.19 0.30
N GLN A 115 -3.18 -4.31 -0.79
CA GLN A 115 -4.49 -4.93 -0.78
C GLN A 115 -4.50 -6.21 -1.60
N ARG A 116 -5.07 -7.27 -1.03
CA ARG A 116 -5.42 -8.49 -1.78
C ARG A 116 -6.90 -8.49 -2.07
N LEU A 117 -7.24 -8.64 -3.35
CA LEU A 117 -8.61 -8.91 -3.80
C LEU A 117 -8.69 -10.38 -4.23
N ASN A 118 -9.56 -11.15 -3.57
CA ASN A 118 -9.95 -12.47 -4.02
C ASN A 118 -11.29 -12.35 -4.75
N ILE A 119 -11.26 -12.45 -6.09
CA ILE A 119 -12.41 -12.25 -6.96
C ILE A 119 -12.87 -13.61 -7.49
N LYS A 120 -14.11 -13.97 -7.15
CA LYS A 120 -14.79 -15.18 -7.60
C LYS A 120 -15.48 -14.90 -8.92
N ALA A 121 -14.86 -15.28 -10.03
CA ALA A 121 -15.45 -15.14 -11.36
C ALA A 121 -15.19 -16.40 -12.21
N PRO A 122 -16.09 -16.73 -13.16
CA PRO A 122 -15.91 -17.82 -14.13
C PRO A 122 -14.62 -17.76 -14.96
N THR A 123 -14.13 -16.55 -15.26
CA THR A 123 -12.94 -16.35 -16.11
C THR A 123 -12.01 -15.29 -15.53
N ARG A 124 -10.74 -15.33 -15.94
CA ARG A 124 -9.76 -14.30 -15.59
C ARG A 124 -10.18 -12.93 -16.11
N ASP A 125 -10.70 -12.86 -17.33
CA ASP A 125 -11.15 -11.61 -17.96
C ASP A 125 -12.29 -10.97 -17.17
N GLU A 126 -13.24 -11.76 -16.69
CA GLU A 126 -14.32 -11.28 -15.83
C GLU A 126 -13.81 -10.83 -14.46
N ALA A 127 -12.83 -11.55 -13.88
CA ALA A 127 -12.19 -11.11 -12.64
C ALA A 127 -11.44 -9.77 -12.81
N CYS A 128 -10.71 -9.62 -13.91
CA CYS A 128 -10.02 -8.38 -14.30
C CYS A 128 -11.01 -7.23 -14.50
N ALA A 129 -12.12 -7.47 -15.19
CA ALA A 129 -13.17 -6.46 -15.39
C ALA A 129 -13.80 -6.02 -14.05
N ILE A 130 -14.05 -6.96 -13.13
CA ILE A 130 -14.53 -6.64 -11.78
C ILE A 130 -13.51 -5.78 -11.03
N MET A 131 -12.23 -6.15 -11.05
CA MET A 131 -11.16 -5.38 -10.40
C MET A 131 -11.07 -3.96 -10.94
N ALA A 132 -11.00 -3.81 -12.26
CA ALA A 132 -10.86 -2.51 -12.92
C ALA A 132 -12.07 -1.62 -12.66
N ARG A 133 -13.28 -2.19 -12.61
CA ARG A 133 -14.49 -1.47 -12.19
C ARG A 133 -14.38 -0.98 -10.75
N LEU A 134 -13.97 -1.85 -9.80
CA LEU A 134 -13.85 -1.49 -8.39
C LEU A 134 -12.81 -0.39 -8.16
N MET A 135 -11.65 -0.48 -8.83
CA MET A 135 -10.62 0.56 -8.78
C MET A 135 -11.16 1.90 -9.29
N ARG A 136 -11.80 1.90 -10.48
CA ARG A 136 -12.41 3.11 -11.05
C ARG A 136 -13.46 3.72 -10.13
N GLU A 137 -14.36 2.90 -9.64
CA GLU A 137 -15.42 3.31 -8.73
C GLU A 137 -14.86 3.94 -7.45
N LYS A 138 -13.79 3.34 -6.89
CA LYS A 138 -13.10 3.88 -5.72
C LYS A 138 -12.51 5.27 -6.01
N VAL A 139 -11.82 5.43 -7.12
CA VAL A 139 -11.25 6.73 -7.53
C VAL A 139 -12.34 7.80 -7.70
N ILE A 140 -13.47 7.43 -8.29
CA ILE A 140 -14.60 8.36 -8.48
C ILE A 140 -15.21 8.78 -7.15
N GLU A 141 -15.41 7.82 -6.25
CA GLU A 141 -16.02 8.07 -4.94
C GLU A 141 -15.10 8.86 -4.01
N PHE A 142 -13.78 8.63 -4.09
CA PHE A 142 -12.77 9.25 -3.24
C PHE A 142 -11.80 10.14 -4.06
N HIS A 143 -12.29 10.92 -5.01
CA HIS A 143 -11.43 11.87 -5.75
C HIS A 143 -10.81 12.87 -4.78
N ARG A 144 -11.62 13.59 -4.01
CA ARG A 144 -11.17 14.68 -3.14
C ARG A 144 -12.01 14.70 -1.86
N GLY A 145 -11.33 14.90 -0.73
CA GLY A 145 -11.93 15.28 0.53
C GLY A 145 -11.18 16.43 1.18
N ASP A 146 -11.57 16.78 2.40
CA ASP A 146 -10.97 17.90 3.15
C ASP A 146 -9.48 17.70 3.42
N ALA A 147 -9.03 16.45 3.49
CA ALA A 147 -7.68 16.06 3.89
C ALA A 147 -6.99 15.11 2.89
N TYR A 148 -7.56 14.91 1.70
CA TYR A 148 -6.94 14.05 0.68
C TYR A 148 -7.34 14.45 -0.75
N GLN A 149 -6.47 14.16 -1.71
CA GLN A 149 -6.72 14.31 -3.14
C GLN A 149 -6.09 13.17 -3.93
N PHE A 150 -6.87 12.57 -4.84
CA PHE A 150 -6.40 11.55 -5.78
C PHE A 150 -5.37 12.13 -6.75
N LEU A 151 -4.29 11.39 -6.99
CA LEU A 151 -3.20 11.78 -7.87
C LEU A 151 -3.18 10.99 -9.18
N GLU A 152 -3.06 9.66 -9.07
CA GLU A 152 -2.94 8.77 -10.23
C GLU A 152 -3.42 7.36 -9.90
N ALA A 153 -3.81 6.63 -10.95
CA ALA A 153 -3.95 5.17 -10.89
C ALA A 153 -2.95 4.52 -11.84
N LYS A 154 -2.50 3.32 -11.52
CA LYS A 154 -1.77 2.45 -12.46
C LYS A 154 -2.62 1.23 -12.77
N LEU A 155 -2.82 0.98 -14.05
CA LEU A 155 -3.53 -0.19 -14.58
C LEU A 155 -3.13 -0.43 -16.03
N GLY A 156 -2.69 -1.65 -16.34
CA GLY A 156 -2.25 -2.03 -17.68
C GLY A 156 -0.85 -1.52 -18.02
N SER A 157 -0.41 -1.86 -19.24
CA SER A 157 0.91 -1.47 -19.77
C SER A 157 0.78 -0.93 -21.18
N TYR A 158 1.66 -0.01 -21.57
CA TYR A 158 1.65 0.56 -22.92
C TYR A 158 1.96 -0.53 -23.98
N PRO A 159 1.15 -0.66 -25.05
CA PRO A 159 1.37 -1.68 -26.08
C PRO A 159 2.49 -1.34 -27.06
N PHE A 160 2.90 -0.06 -27.13
CA PHE A 160 3.94 0.47 -28.01
C PHE A 160 4.65 1.68 -27.34
N ASP A 161 5.79 2.08 -27.91
CA ASP A 161 6.46 3.34 -27.55
C ASP A 161 5.66 4.53 -28.12
N GLY A 162 5.60 5.65 -27.40
CA GLY A 162 4.83 6.81 -27.84
C GLY A 162 4.93 8.00 -26.90
N THR A 163 3.95 8.91 -26.97
CA THR A 163 3.83 10.06 -26.08
C THR A 163 2.44 10.09 -25.43
N HIS A 164 2.38 10.19 -24.11
CA HIS A 164 1.14 10.37 -23.33
C HIS A 164 1.25 11.67 -22.53
N ALA A 165 0.26 12.56 -22.66
CA ALA A 165 0.26 13.87 -21.99
C ALA A 165 1.58 14.67 -22.16
N GLY A 166 2.17 14.61 -23.36
CA GLY A 166 3.44 15.29 -23.69
C GLY A 166 4.71 14.61 -23.13
N SER A 167 4.57 13.48 -22.44
CA SER A 167 5.70 12.72 -21.88
C SER A 167 5.95 11.43 -22.67
N PRO A 168 7.23 11.05 -22.91
CA PRO A 168 7.54 9.81 -23.61
C PRO A 168 7.18 8.59 -22.75
N VAL A 169 6.56 7.60 -23.39
CA VAL A 169 6.19 6.32 -22.78
C VAL A 169 6.81 5.16 -23.55
N ARG A 170 7.11 4.07 -22.84
CA ARG A 170 7.74 2.87 -23.42
C ARG A 170 6.78 1.71 -23.42
N LYS A 171 6.86 0.88 -24.45
CA LYS A 171 6.17 -0.41 -24.50
C LYS A 171 6.48 -1.23 -23.25
N GLY A 172 5.43 -1.79 -22.63
CA GLY A 172 5.51 -2.59 -21.41
C GLY A 172 5.69 -1.78 -20.12
N SER A 173 5.84 -0.46 -20.18
CA SER A 173 5.82 0.36 -18.97
C SER A 173 4.38 0.52 -18.45
N PRO A 174 4.16 0.63 -17.12
CA PRO A 174 2.82 0.81 -16.56
C PRO A 174 2.16 2.10 -17.06
N ILE A 175 0.87 2.01 -17.37
CA ILE A 175 0.08 3.18 -17.72
C ILE A 175 -0.29 3.90 -16.43
N SER A 176 -0.06 5.22 -16.39
CA SER A 176 -0.51 6.09 -15.29
C SER A 176 -1.71 6.89 -15.77
N TRP A 177 -2.83 6.76 -15.07
CA TRP A 177 -4.11 7.33 -15.44
C TRP A 177 -4.45 8.51 -14.53
N THR A 178 -4.87 9.61 -15.14
CA THR A 178 -5.44 10.76 -14.45
C THR A 178 -6.90 10.50 -14.05
N TYR A 179 -7.45 11.33 -13.17
CA TYR A 179 -8.86 11.22 -12.80
C TYR A 179 -9.80 11.29 -14.01
N ASP A 180 -9.58 12.26 -14.91
CA ASP A 180 -10.47 12.48 -16.05
C ASP A 180 -10.42 11.29 -17.02
N GLU A 181 -9.23 10.72 -17.28
CA GLU A 181 -9.08 9.52 -18.12
C GLU A 181 -9.78 8.29 -17.51
N ILE A 182 -9.78 8.17 -16.18
CA ILE A 182 -10.50 7.11 -15.46
C ILE A 182 -12.01 7.31 -15.59
N VAL A 183 -12.50 8.54 -15.46
CA VAL A 183 -13.92 8.88 -15.65
C VAL A 183 -14.35 8.57 -17.08
N GLU A 184 -13.59 9.01 -18.07
CA GLU A 184 -13.86 8.79 -19.50
C GLU A 184 -13.58 7.35 -19.96
N ARG A 185 -12.88 6.55 -19.11
CA ARG A 185 -12.45 5.17 -19.38
C ARG A 185 -11.52 5.03 -20.58
N GLN A 186 -10.81 6.10 -20.92
CA GLN A 186 -9.89 6.10 -22.04
C GLN A 186 -8.83 7.19 -21.87
N LEU A 187 -7.70 6.98 -22.53
CA LEU A 187 -6.67 7.98 -22.69
C LEU A 187 -6.17 8.01 -24.14
N GLU A 188 -5.59 9.13 -24.53
CA GLU A 188 -5.02 9.34 -25.85
C GLU A 188 -3.49 9.25 -25.79
N VAL A 189 -2.90 8.52 -26.75
CA VAL A 189 -1.46 8.37 -26.90
C VAL A 189 -1.08 8.65 -28.35
N GLU A 190 -0.01 9.40 -28.55
CA GLU A 190 0.62 9.51 -29.86
C GLU A 190 1.51 8.29 -30.08
N GLY A 191 1.04 7.34 -30.87
CA GLY A 191 1.77 6.12 -31.22
C GLY A 191 2.61 6.27 -32.49
N PRO A 192 3.34 5.21 -32.88
CA PRO A 192 4.20 5.23 -34.07
C PRO A 192 3.41 5.40 -35.37
N ASP A 193 2.15 4.97 -35.40
CA ASP A 193 1.25 5.04 -36.57
C ASP A 193 0.26 6.22 -36.50
N GLY A 194 0.44 7.13 -35.52
CA GLY A 194 -0.45 8.26 -35.25
C GLY A 194 -1.20 8.15 -33.92
N PRO A 195 -2.20 9.03 -33.69
CA PRO A 195 -3.00 9.03 -32.47
C PRO A 195 -3.75 7.71 -32.27
N ALA A 196 -3.71 7.21 -31.04
CA ALA A 196 -4.38 5.98 -30.62
C ALA A 196 -5.10 6.21 -29.28
N ILE A 197 -6.18 5.46 -29.06
CA ILE A 197 -6.96 5.50 -27.81
C ILE A 197 -6.74 4.18 -27.08
N LEU A 198 -6.30 4.23 -25.83
CA LEU A 198 -6.25 3.08 -24.94
C LEU A 198 -7.47 3.11 -24.03
N ARG A 199 -8.24 2.03 -23.99
CA ARG A 199 -9.44 1.93 -23.13
C ARG A 199 -9.13 1.24 -21.81
N TRP A 200 -9.65 1.80 -20.73
CA TRP A 200 -9.53 1.27 -19.36
C TRP A 200 -9.93 -0.20 -19.27
N ASP A 201 -11.11 -0.52 -19.82
CA ASP A 201 -11.68 -1.87 -19.75
C ASP A 201 -10.89 -2.88 -20.61
N GLU A 202 -10.19 -2.43 -21.66
CA GLU A 202 -9.38 -3.30 -22.53
C GLU A 202 -8.01 -3.59 -21.90
N VAL A 203 -7.31 -2.55 -21.41
CA VAL A 203 -6.00 -2.75 -20.77
C VAL A 203 -6.10 -3.47 -19.43
N ALA A 204 -7.27 -3.43 -18.78
CA ALA A 204 -7.56 -4.17 -17.55
C ALA A 204 -7.40 -5.69 -17.69
N LEU A 205 -7.57 -6.23 -18.91
CA LEU A 205 -7.44 -7.65 -19.18
C LEU A 205 -6.00 -8.15 -18.98
N ASP A 206 -5.00 -7.27 -19.10
CA ASP A 206 -3.64 -7.53 -18.64
C ASP A 206 -3.16 -6.41 -17.70
N PRO A 207 -3.59 -6.46 -16.43
CA PRO A 207 -3.58 -5.29 -15.57
C PRO A 207 -2.20 -4.87 -15.09
N GLY A 208 -1.17 -5.72 -15.24
CA GLY A 208 0.20 -5.43 -14.84
C GLY A 208 0.30 -4.93 -13.38
N TRP A 209 0.97 -3.80 -13.18
CA TRP A 209 1.10 -3.15 -11.87
C TRP A 209 -0.14 -2.31 -11.56
N CYS A 210 -0.89 -2.71 -10.53
CA CYS A 210 -2.07 -2.00 -10.04
C CYS A 210 -1.73 -1.11 -8.85
N LYS A 211 -2.04 0.19 -8.93
CA LYS A 211 -1.81 1.16 -7.85
C LYS A 211 -2.87 2.25 -7.88
N LEU A 212 -3.25 2.77 -6.71
CA LEU A 212 -4.05 3.98 -6.58
C LEU A 212 -3.35 4.90 -5.56
N ASP A 213 -3.13 6.16 -5.94
CA ASP A 213 -2.39 7.13 -5.13
C ASP A 213 -3.25 8.32 -4.73
N TRP A 214 -3.05 8.74 -3.47
CA TRP A 214 -3.61 9.96 -2.90
C TRP A 214 -2.52 10.73 -2.13
N VAL A 215 -2.70 12.04 -2.00
CA VAL A 215 -1.94 12.93 -1.10
C VAL A 215 -2.84 13.57 -0.08
#